data_AF-U5D0L7-F1
#
_entry.id   AF-U5D0L7-F1
#
_cell.length_a   1.000
_cell.length_b   1.000
_cell.length_c   1.000
_cell.angle_alpha   90.00
_cell.angle_beta   90.00
_cell.angle_gamma   90.00
#
_symmetry.space_group_name_H-M   'P 1'
#
loop_
_entity.id
_entity.type
_entity.pdbx_description
1 polymer ?
#
loop_
_entity_poly.entity_id
_entity_poly.type
_entity_poly.pdbx_seq_one_letter_code
_entity_poly.pdbx_strand_id
1 'polypeptide(L)'
;MAMAASFGSRLEESVKRTVVENPIVIYSKTWCSYSMEVKSLFKRLGVEPLVIELDELGSQGPQLQKVLERLTGQFTVPNVFIGGKHIGGCT
;
A
#
# COMPACT_ATOMS: atom_id res chain seq x y z
N MET A 1 -15.99 -21.36 2.92
CA MET A 1 -14.68 -20.95 3.47
C MET A 1 -13.52 -21.03 2.47
N ALA A 2 -13.56 -21.87 1.43
CA ALA A 2 -12.48 -21.99 0.42
C ALA A 2 -12.23 -20.72 -0.45
N MET A 3 -13.28 -19.94 -0.75
CA MET A 3 -13.16 -18.76 -1.62
C MET A 3 -12.34 -17.61 -1.02
N ALA A 4 -12.46 -17.37 0.30
CA ALA A 4 -11.74 -16.30 0.98
C ALA A 4 -10.22 -16.55 1.05
N ALA A 5 -9.82 -17.82 1.16
CA ALA A 5 -8.40 -18.22 1.15
C ALA A 5 -7.75 -17.98 -0.23
N SER A 6 -8.45 -18.35 -1.31
CA SER A 6 -8.01 -18.13 -2.70
C SER A 6 -7.96 -16.63 -3.07
N PHE A 7 -8.86 -15.83 -2.52
CA PHE A 7 -8.86 -14.38 -2.74
C PHE A 7 -7.71 -13.67 -2.02
N GLY A 8 -7.43 -14.06 -0.77
CA GLY A 8 -6.30 -13.54 0.00
C GLY A 8 -4.95 -13.78 -0.68
N SER A 9 -4.74 -15.00 -1.21
CA SER A 9 -3.51 -15.32 -1.95
C SER A 9 -3.35 -14.52 -3.24
N ARG A 10 -4.45 -14.24 -3.96
CA ARG A 10 -4.42 -13.40 -5.18
C ARG A 10 -4.09 -11.94 -4.88
N LEU A 11 -4.66 -11.38 -3.80
CA LEU A 11 -4.33 -10.02 -3.38
C LEU A 11 -2.87 -9.90 -2.93
N GLU A 12 -2.38 -10.90 -2.19
CA GLU A 12 -0.98 -10.93 -1.77
C GLU A 12 -0.01 -10.96 -2.96
N GLU A 13 -0.28 -11.81 -3.95
CA GLU A 13 0.49 -11.87 -5.20
C GLU A 13 0.42 -10.55 -5.97
N SER A 14 -0.77 -9.92 -6.02
CA SER A 14 -0.93 -8.59 -6.62
C SER A 14 -0.08 -7.53 -5.91
N VAL A 15 -0.05 -7.51 -4.58
CA VAL A 15 0.80 -6.56 -3.83
C VAL A 15 2.26 -6.80 -4.16
N LYS A 16 2.72 -8.06 -4.08
CA LYS A 16 4.09 -8.45 -4.39
C LYS A 16 4.51 -8.04 -5.81
N ARG A 17 3.62 -8.24 -6.79
CA ARG A 17 3.88 -7.82 -8.17
C ARG A 17 3.96 -6.30 -8.28
N THR A 18 2.99 -5.59 -7.71
CA THR A 18 2.96 -4.12 -7.75
C THR A 18 4.21 -3.50 -7.14
N VAL A 19 4.71 -4.00 -6.00
CA VAL A 19 5.91 -3.45 -5.35
C VAL A 19 7.21 -3.77 -6.10
N VAL A 20 7.23 -4.82 -6.92
CA VAL A 20 8.38 -5.19 -7.76
C VAL A 20 8.38 -4.41 -9.08
N GLU A 21 7.21 -4.22 -9.70
CA GLU A 21 7.06 -3.53 -10.98
C GLU A 21 7.23 -2.01 -10.86
N ASN A 22 7.00 -1.45 -9.67
CA ASN A 22 7.05 -0.01 -9.44
C ASN A 22 8.19 0.33 -8.46
N PRO A 23 9.10 1.26 -8.82
CA PRO A 23 10.23 1.63 -7.96
C PRO A 23 9.78 2.15 -6.59
N ILE A 24 8.64 2.85 -6.54
CA ILE A 24 8.06 3.39 -5.31
C ILE A 24 6.55 3.18 -5.34
N VAL A 25 6.02 2.58 -4.26
CA VAL A 25 4.58 2.37 -4.06
C VAL A 25 4.17 2.91 -2.69
N ILE A 26 3.07 3.64 -2.65
CA ILE A 26 2.47 4.17 -1.42
C ILE A 26 1.04 3.68 -1.33
N TYR A 27 0.77 2.79 -0.37
CA TYR A 27 -0.59 2.50 0.04
C TYR A 27 -1.06 3.58 1.01
N SER A 28 -2.15 4.24 0.67
CA SER A 28 -2.60 5.50 1.26
C SER A 28 -4.10 5.47 1.57
N LYS A 29 -4.57 6.52 2.27
CA LYS A 29 -5.98 6.91 2.27
C LYS A 29 -6.10 8.39 1.95
N THR A 30 -7.14 8.78 1.22
CA THR A 30 -7.31 10.16 0.72
C THR A 30 -7.40 11.19 1.86
N TRP A 31 -8.02 10.82 2.97
CA TRP A 31 -8.27 11.67 4.13
C TRP A 31 -7.13 11.67 5.17
N CYS A 32 -6.09 10.85 4.99
CA CYS A 32 -5.02 10.72 5.98
C CYS A 32 -3.95 11.81 5.79
N SER A 33 -3.78 12.68 6.80
CA SER A 33 -2.76 13.75 6.79
C SER A 33 -1.34 13.22 6.62
N TYR A 34 -1.00 12.13 7.31
CA TYR A 34 0.30 11.47 7.18
C TYR A 34 0.57 10.96 5.76
N SER A 35 -0.45 10.43 5.08
CA SER A 35 -0.33 10.02 3.69
C SER A 35 -0.13 11.21 2.75
N MET A 36 -0.80 12.34 3.02
CA MET A 36 -0.59 13.58 2.25
C MET A 36 0.82 14.13 2.42
N GLU A 37 1.40 14.01 3.61
CA GLU A 37 2.77 14.44 3.89
C GLU A 37 3.80 13.62 3.12
N VAL A 38 3.67 12.28 3.13
CA VAL A 38 4.54 11.38 2.35
C VAL A 38 4.43 11.64 0.85
N LYS A 39 3.22 11.82 0.30
CA LYS A 39 3.04 12.20 -1.12
C LYS A 39 3.70 13.54 -1.43
N SER A 40 3.56 14.52 -0.54
CA SER A 40 4.18 15.84 -0.71
C SER A 40 5.70 15.77 -0.65
N LEU A 41 6.27 14.90 0.19
CA LEU A 41 7.71 14.66 0.25
C LEU A 41 8.23 14.15 -1.11
N PHE A 42 7.62 13.12 -1.68
CA PHE A 42 8.05 12.61 -2.99
C PHE A 42 7.88 13.65 -4.10
N LYS A 43 6.79 14.42 -4.07
CA LYS A 43 6.59 15.55 -4.99
C LYS A 43 7.72 16.60 -4.89
N ARG A 44 8.15 16.95 -3.68
CA ARG A 44 9.29 17.88 -3.48
C ARG A 44 10.62 17.31 -3.95
N LEU A 45 10.79 15.99 -3.86
CA LEU A 45 11.98 15.29 -4.37
C LEU A 45 11.97 15.14 -5.90
N GLY A 46 10.88 15.54 -6.58
CA GLY A 46 10.75 15.41 -8.04
C GLY A 46 10.55 13.95 -8.48
N VAL A 47 10.04 13.10 -7.59
CA VAL A 47 9.82 11.68 -7.86
C VAL A 47 8.32 11.39 -7.81
N GLU A 48 7.82 10.64 -8.78
CA GLU A 48 6.41 10.27 -8.90
C GLU A 48 6.20 8.81 -8.43
N PRO A 49 5.65 8.59 -7.23
CA PRO A 49 5.35 7.25 -6.73
C PRO A 49 4.01 6.74 -7.26
N LEU A 50 3.85 5.42 -7.37
CA LEU A 50 2.53 4.83 -7.53
C LEU A 50 1.75 4.95 -6.21
N VAL A 51 0.61 5.63 -6.23
CA VAL A 51 -0.26 5.79 -5.05
C VAL A 51 -1.50 4.91 -5.21
N ILE A 52 -1.81 4.12 -4.18
CA ILE A 52 -3.01 3.28 -4.12
C ILE A 52 -3.84 3.72 -2.92
N GLU A 53 -4.98 4.36 -3.19
CA GLU A 53 -5.91 4.85 -2.17
C GLU A 53 -6.84 3.72 -1.71
N LEU A 54 -6.59 3.17 -0.53
CA LEU A 54 -7.33 2.01 -0.02
C LEU A 54 -8.82 2.32 0.20
N ASP A 55 -9.17 3.55 0.55
CA ASP A 55 -10.55 3.99 0.78
C ASP A 55 -11.37 4.15 -0.50
N GLU A 56 -10.73 4.23 -1.67
CA GLU A 56 -11.41 4.31 -2.97
C GLU A 56 -11.66 2.92 -3.59
N LEU A 57 -11.05 1.86 -3.05
CA LEU A 57 -11.18 0.47 -3.55
C LEU A 57 -12.44 -0.26 -3.07
N GLY A 58 -13.36 0.43 -2.40
CA GLY A 58 -14.60 -0.16 -1.87
C GLY A 58 -14.33 -1.36 -0.96
N SER A 59 -14.96 -2.51 -1.25
CA SER A 59 -14.83 -3.72 -0.44
C SER A 59 -13.44 -4.38 -0.50
N GLN A 60 -12.62 -4.06 -1.51
CA GLN A 60 -11.25 -4.58 -1.60
C GLN A 60 -10.28 -3.84 -0.67
N GLY A 61 -10.53 -2.56 -0.36
CA GLY A 61 -9.67 -1.73 0.49
C GLY A 61 -9.34 -2.37 1.85
N PRO A 62 -10.33 -2.74 2.68
CA PRO A 62 -10.10 -3.39 3.96
C PRO A 62 -9.40 -4.75 3.85
N GLN A 63 -9.62 -5.47 2.75
CA GLN A 63 -8.97 -6.77 2.51
C GLN A 63 -7.50 -6.59 2.17
N LEU A 64 -7.20 -5.61 1.32
CA LEU A 64 -5.84 -5.23 0.98
C LEU A 64 -5.08 -4.69 2.20
N GLN A 65 -5.74 -3.94 3.07
CA GLN A 65 -5.15 -3.47 4.33
C GLN A 65 -4.73 -4.64 5.26
N LYS A 66 -5.53 -5.70 5.34
CA LYS A 66 -5.16 -6.93 6.08
C LYS A 66 -4.03 -7.70 5.41
N VAL A 67 -3.96 -7.71 4.08
CA VAL A 67 -2.86 -8.33 3.33
C VAL A 67 -1.56 -7.56 3.58
N LEU A 68 -1.60 -6.22 3.56
CA LEU A 68 -0.46 -5.38 3.90
C LEU A 68 0.03 -5.64 5.32
N GLU A 69 -0.88 -5.75 6.30
CA GLU A 69 -0.52 -6.11 7.68
C GLU A 69 0.18 -7.46 7.76
N ARG A 70 -0.28 -8.48 7.02
CA ARG A 70 0.38 -9.79 6.99
C ARG A 70 1.76 -9.76 6.34
N LEU A 71 1.91 -8.97 5.27
CA LEU A 71 3.17 -8.87 4.53
C LEU A 71 4.22 -8.02 5.23
N THR A 72 3.79 -6.98 5.93
CA THR A 72 4.68 -5.92 6.44
C THR A 72 4.70 -5.81 7.96
N GLY A 73 3.73 -6.41 8.64
CA GLY A 73 3.45 -6.18 10.06
C GLY A 73 2.73 -4.86 10.33
N GLN A 74 2.42 -4.06 9.31
CA GLN A 74 1.85 -2.72 9.46
C GLN A 74 0.43 -2.64 8.88
N PHE A 75 -0.55 -2.38 9.76
CA PHE A 75 -1.95 -2.16 9.37
C PHE A 75 -2.22 -0.71 8.94
N THR A 76 -1.44 0.25 9.43
CA THR A 76 -1.68 1.69 9.23
C THR A 76 -1.20 2.18 7.87
N VAL A 77 -1.84 3.24 7.38
CA VAL A 77 -1.35 4.05 6.25
C VAL A 77 -0.63 5.30 6.79
N PRO A 78 0.34 5.85 6.05
CA PRO A 78 0.88 5.35 4.79
C PRO A 78 1.70 4.08 4.97
N ASN A 79 1.69 3.18 4.00
CA ASN A 79 2.56 2.00 3.94
C ASN A 79 3.40 2.09 2.65
N VAL A 80 4.70 2.33 2.80
CA VAL A 80 5.61 2.75 1.73
C VAL A 80 6.58 1.64 1.37
N PHE A 81 6.72 1.40 0.06
CA PHE A 81 7.70 0.49 -0.52
C PHE A 81 8.64 1.23 -1.46
N ILE A 82 9.93 0.92 -1.39
CA ILE A 82 10.96 1.46 -2.29
C ILE A 82 11.84 0.30 -2.76
N GLY A 83 11.99 0.13 -4.08
CA GLY A 83 12.78 -0.94 -4.69
C GLY A 83 12.33 -2.34 -4.24
N GLY A 84 11.01 -2.56 -4.12
CA GLY A 84 10.43 -3.82 -3.64
C GLY A 84 10.57 -4.10 -2.14
N LYS A 85 11.13 -3.17 -1.35
CA LYS A 85 11.31 -3.32 0.10
C LYS A 85 10.33 -2.43 0.86
N HIS A 86 9.71 -2.99 1.90
CA HIS A 86 8.90 -2.22 2.83
C HIS A 86 9.78 -1.30 3.68
N ILE A 87 9.47 -0.01 3.68
CA ILE A 87 10.20 1.03 4.42
C ILE A 87 9.47 1.40 5.71
N GLY A 88 8.13 1.28 5.73
CA GLY A 88 7.29 1.66 6.86
C GLY A 88 6.30 2.75 6.50
N GLY A 89 5.80 3.43 7.54
CA GLY A 89 4.87 4.54 7.42
C GLY A 89 5.42 5.85 7.97
N CYS A 90 4.49 6.69 8.40
CA CYS A 90 4.75 7.96 9.06
C CYS A 90 4.03 7.94 10.42
N THR A 91 4.69 8.44 11.46
CA THR A 91 4.23 8.46 12.87
C THR A 91 4.10 9.87 13.36
#